data_AF-A0A2T4LSC7-F1
#
_entry.id   AF-A0A2T4LSC7-F1
#
_cell.length_a   1.000
_cell.length_b   1.000
_cell.length_c   1.000
_cell.angle_alpha   90.00
_cell.angle_beta   90.00
_cell.angle_gamma   90.00
#
_symmetry.space_group_name_H-M   'P 1'
#
loop_
_entity.id
_entity.type
_entity.pdbx_description
1 polymer ?
#
loop_
_entity_poly.entity_id
_entity_poly.type
_entity_poly.pdbx_seq_one_letter_code
_entity_poly.pdbx_strand_id
1 'polypeptide(L)' 'MAENLVIVESPAKAKTIEKYLGKKYKVIASMGHV' A
#
# COMPACT_ATOMS: atom_id res chain seq x y z
N MET A 1 11.06 -3.02 -13.88
CA MET A 1 10.45 -1.68 -13.74
C MET A 1 10.34 -1.40 -12.26
N ALA A 2 10.71 -0.20 -11.81
CA ALA A 2 10.57 0.16 -10.40
C ALA A 2 9.09 0.03 -10.00
N GLU A 3 8.81 -0.88 -9.05
CA GLU A 3 7.48 -1.01 -8.46
C GLU A 3 7.25 0.23 -7.58
N ASN A 4 6.21 1.00 -7.89
CA ASN A 4 5.90 2.19 -7.11
C ASN A 4 5.45 1.77 -5.70
N LEU A 5 6.18 2.21 -4.67
CA LEU A 5 5.87 1.90 -3.28
C LEU A 5 4.90 2.94 -2.71
N VAL A 6 3.81 2.46 -2.11
CA VAL A 6 2.81 3.29 -1.42
C VAL A 6 2.73 2.82 0.04
N ILE A 7 2.93 3.74 0.97
CA ILE A 7 2.86 3.45 2.41
C ILE A 7 1.60 4.10 3.00
N VAL A 8 0.85 3.35 3.82
CA VAL A 8 -0.40 3.81 4.43
C VAL A 8 -0.45 3.48 5.92
N GLU A 9 -1.28 4.16 6.71
CA GLU A 9 -1.28 4.00 8.16
C GLU A 9 -1.86 2.67 8.67
N SER A 10 -2.76 2.03 7.91
CA SER A 10 -3.50 0.85 8.37
C SER A 10 -3.56 -0.28 7.32
N PRO A 11 -3.58 -1.56 7.76
CA PRO A 11 -3.63 -2.70 6.85
C PRO A 11 -4.95 -2.81 6.09
N ALA A 12 -6.05 -2.33 6.68
CA ALA A 12 -7.35 -2.27 6.00
C ALA A 12 -7.31 -1.33 4.78
N LYS A 13 -6.68 -0.16 4.93
CA LYS A 13 -6.50 0.81 3.85
C LYS A 13 -5.58 0.28 2.76
N ALA A 14 -4.51 -0.45 3.13
CA ALA A 14 -3.60 -1.07 2.18
C ALA A 14 -4.34 -2.04 1.23
N LYS A 15 -5.15 -2.96 1.79
CA LYS A 15 -5.95 -3.92 1.01
C LYS A 15 -6.95 -3.25 0.07
N THR A 16 -7.52 -2.12 0.49
CA THR A 16 -8.47 -1.36 -0.33
C THR A 16 -7.75 -0.63 -1.47
N ILE A 17 -6.65 0.05 -1.19
CA ILE A 17 -5.87 0.80 -2.19
C ILE A 17 -5.18 -0.13 -3.20
N GLU A 18 -4.72 -1.31 -2.76
CA GLU A 18 -4.14 -2.32 -3.64
C GLU A 18 -5.12 -2.80 -4.72
N LYS A 19 -6.42 -2.90 -4.39
CA LYS A 19 -7.48 -3.22 -5.37
C LYS A 19 -7.68 -2.11 -6.42
N TYR A 20 -7.50 -0.85 -6.03
CA TYR A 20 -7.68 0.30 -6.94
C TYR A 20 -6.46 0.54 -7.83
N LEU A 21 -5.25 0.43 -7.28
CA LEU A 21 -4.01 0.72 -7.99
C LEU A 21 -3.49 -0.48 -8.81
N GLY A 22 -3.92 -1.69 -8.45
CA GLY A 22 -3.52 -2.92 -9.12
C GLY A 22 -2.03 -3.25 -8.96
N LYS A 23 -1.57 -4.24 -9.72
CA LYS A 23 -0.23 -4.85 -9.59
C LYS A 23 0.95 -3.95 -9.95
N LYS A 24 0.70 -2.70 -10.36
CA LYS A 24 1.76 -1.72 -10.67
C LYS A 24 2.31 -1.06 -9.40
N TYR A 25 1.58 -1.14 -8.29
CA TYR A 25 1.93 -0.52 -7.03
C TYR A 25 2.06 -1.57 -5.92
N LYS A 26 3.10 -1.44 -5.11
CA LYS A 26 3.27 -2.21 -3.89
C LYS A 26 2.76 -1.38 -2.72
N VAL A 27 1.68 -1.81 -2.08
CA VAL A 27 1.05 -1.07 -0.98
C VAL A 27 1.40 -1.74 0.34
N ILE A 28 2.05 -1.01 1.25
CA ILE A 28 2.47 -1.51 2.57
C ILE A 28 1.85 -0.65 3.66
N ALA A 29 1.40 -1.28 4.75
CA ALA A 29 0.93 -0.54 5.92
C ALA A 29 2.08 -0.27 6.90
N SER A 30 2.17 0.95 7.44
CA SER A 30 3.12 1.34 8.49
C SER A 30 2.73 0.80 9.87
N MET A 31 1.51 0.26 10.01
CA MET A 31 0.94 -0.26 11.26
C MET A 31 0.90 0.76 12.41
N GLY A 32 0.87 2.06 12.10
CA GLY A 32 0.91 3.15 13.08
C GLY A 32 2.25 3.86 13.11
N HIS A 33 2.70 4.27 14.30
CA HIS A 33 4.01 4.88 14.51
C HIS A 33 5.09 3.85 14.17
N VAL A 34 6.10 4.29 13.42
CA VAL A 34 7.29 3.52 13.06
C VAL A 34 8.37 3.78 14.09
#